data_AF-A0A972U9V1-F1
#
_entry.id   AF-A0A972U9V1-F1
#
_cell.length_a   1.000
_cell.length_b   1.000
_cell.length_c   1.000
_cell.angle_alpha   90.00
_cell.angle_beta   90.00
_cell.angle_gamma   90.00
#
_symmetry.space_group_name_H-M   'P 1'
#
loop_
_entity.id
_entity.type
_entity.pdbx_description
1 polymer ?
#
loop_
_entity_poly.entity_id
_entity_poly.type
_entity_poly.pdbx_seq_one_letter_code
_entity_poly.pdbx_strand_id
1 'polypeptide(L)'
;MKAVRLFTIAMFVAMGILSPVWAASGDTLIVMPVRYTVVQFAFDIARIRPTHLVAYDTGTGDEPLLLHTWDTATGGWKPADLAQYQAGTLFGSKPKRAFLIGSKTDLPAELADASGWCKDVTRVPSLKVMDMANAMSNPLDFSESEWNRLAKRHNLDLTDDNAERRRYGRYGKPGTRPTGPHPVNPLIARFRGNKTSDADQAEPLAPLEEEIQEEPAETPQLIAAPQPAPVEEKGVPMAIEEGPAILETAPAAEVDTPAEFK
;
A
#
# COMPACT_ATOMS: atom_id res chain seq x y z
N MET A 1 12.19 11.38 80.26
CA MET A 1 10.91 11.64 79.55
C MET A 1 11.15 11.56 78.04
N LYS A 2 10.50 10.59 77.38
CA LYS A 2 9.76 10.69 76.09
C LYS A 2 10.55 11.22 74.85
N ALA A 3 10.61 10.59 73.68
CA ALA A 3 9.84 9.47 73.14
C ALA A 3 10.60 8.77 72.00
N VAL A 4 10.52 7.44 72.00
CA VAL A 4 10.79 6.55 70.87
C VAL A 4 9.65 6.70 69.86
N ARG A 5 9.96 6.81 68.56
CA ARG A 5 8.99 6.54 67.48
C ARG A 5 9.62 5.66 66.40
N LEU A 6 9.24 4.39 66.50
CA LEU A 6 9.31 3.31 65.52
C LEU A 6 8.20 3.46 64.47
N PHE A 7 8.35 2.75 63.34
CA PHE A 7 7.37 2.48 62.27
C PHE A 7 7.08 3.68 61.34
N THR A 8 7.08 3.55 60.00
CA THR A 8 6.13 2.72 59.25
C THR A 8 6.51 2.66 57.76
N ILE A 9 6.76 1.44 57.27
CA ILE A 9 6.36 0.85 55.97
C ILE A 9 6.87 1.47 54.66
N ALA A 10 7.76 0.70 54.04
CA ALA A 10 7.99 0.62 52.61
C ALA A 10 6.69 0.28 51.86
N MET A 11 6.29 1.14 50.92
CA MET A 11 5.38 0.77 49.84
C MET A 11 5.91 1.42 48.56
N PHE A 12 6.89 0.73 47.97
CA PHE A 12 7.24 0.88 46.56
C PHE A 12 6.01 0.47 45.76
N VAL A 13 5.13 1.43 45.45
CA VAL A 13 4.21 1.29 44.32
C VAL A 13 5.09 1.39 43.08
N ALA A 14 5.70 0.26 42.72
CA ALA A 14 6.12 0.00 41.36
C ALA A 14 4.83 0.02 40.54
N MET A 15 4.44 1.23 40.13
CA MET A 15 3.46 1.48 39.10
C MET A 15 4.10 0.98 37.82
N GLY A 16 4.13 -0.34 37.68
CA GLY A 16 4.46 -1.02 36.45
C GLY A 16 3.52 -0.43 35.42
N ILE A 17 4.08 0.41 34.56
CA ILE A 17 3.47 0.79 33.31
C ILE A 17 3.41 -0.53 32.54
N LEU A 18 2.35 -1.31 32.78
CA LEU A 18 1.86 -2.26 31.80
C LEU A 18 1.43 -1.38 30.62
N SER A 19 2.41 -1.00 29.81
CA SER A 19 2.13 -0.63 28.43
C SER A 19 1.37 -1.82 27.88
N PRO A 20 0.08 -1.67 27.52
CA PRO A 20 -0.59 -2.74 26.83
C PRO A 20 0.23 -2.93 25.57
N VAL A 21 0.89 -4.09 25.46
CA VAL A 21 1.38 -4.58 24.18
C VAL A 21 0.10 -4.76 23.37
N TRP A 22 -0.27 -3.70 22.66
CA TRP A 22 -1.21 -3.77 21.56
C TRP A 22 -0.49 -4.65 20.53
N ALA A 23 -0.54 -5.96 20.75
CA ALA A 23 -0.45 -6.94 19.69
C ALA A 23 -1.73 -6.70 18.87
N ALA A 24 -1.67 -5.68 18.05
CA ALA A 24 -2.65 -5.38 17.05
C ALA A 24 -2.77 -6.63 16.19
N SER A 25 -3.79 -7.46 16.44
CA SER A 25 -4.23 -8.48 15.51
C SER A 25 -4.83 -7.72 14.32
N GLY A 26 -3.95 -7.21 13.47
CA GLY A 26 -4.33 -6.47 12.29
C GLY A 26 -4.95 -7.44 11.31
N ASP A 27 -6.24 -7.29 11.04
CA ASP A 27 -6.93 -8.07 10.00
C ASP A 27 -6.43 -7.71 8.58
N THR A 28 -5.59 -6.67 8.45
CA THR A 28 -5.10 -6.12 7.19
C THR A 28 -3.58 -6.20 7.10
N LEU A 29 -3.10 -6.69 5.96
CA LEU A 29 -1.71 -6.73 5.55
C LEU A 29 -1.47 -5.73 4.43
N ILE A 30 -0.38 -4.96 4.51
CA ILE A 30 0.10 -4.11 3.43
C ILE A 30 1.48 -4.61 3.03
N VAL A 31 1.59 -5.05 1.78
CA VAL A 31 2.83 -5.48 1.14
C VAL A 31 3.25 -4.39 0.18
N MET A 32 4.49 -3.91 0.29
CA MET A 32 4.93 -2.72 -0.44
C MET A 32 6.41 -2.77 -0.80
N PRO A 33 6.85 -2.08 -1.86
CA PRO A 33 8.27 -1.95 -2.16
C PRO A 33 8.97 -1.08 -1.10
N VAL A 34 10.29 -1.28 -0.92
CA VAL A 34 11.15 -0.43 -0.08
C VAL A 34 11.37 0.94 -0.75
N ARG A 35 10.31 1.73 -0.85
CA ARG A 35 10.35 3.12 -1.35
C ARG A 35 9.88 4.06 -0.25
N TYR A 36 10.64 5.11 0.00
CA TYR A 36 10.40 6.04 1.11
C TYR A 36 8.94 6.55 1.16
N THR A 37 8.40 7.02 0.02
CA THR A 37 7.04 7.57 -0.06
C THR A 37 5.96 6.53 0.24
N VAL A 38 6.14 5.30 -0.25
CA VAL A 38 5.19 4.20 -0.04
C VAL A 38 5.23 3.72 1.40
N VAL A 39 6.44 3.53 1.95
CA VAL A 39 6.65 3.14 3.34
C VAL A 39 6.06 4.19 4.30
N GLN A 40 6.32 5.47 4.03
CA GLN A 40 5.75 6.57 4.82
C GLN A 40 4.22 6.55 4.79
N PHE A 41 3.62 6.39 3.62
CA PHE A 41 2.17 6.28 3.47
C PHE A 41 1.60 5.06 4.23
N ALA A 42 2.24 3.90 4.13
CA ALA A 42 1.80 2.70 4.82
C ALA A 42 1.88 2.84 6.34
N PHE A 43 2.90 3.51 6.87
CA PHE A 43 2.94 3.88 8.29
C PHE A 43 1.82 4.83 8.69
N ASP A 44 1.37 5.69 7.79
CA ASP A 44 0.27 6.60 8.05
C ASP A 44 -1.05 5.85 8.12
N ILE A 45 -1.23 4.83 7.28
CA ILE A 45 -2.33 3.88 7.40
C ILE A 45 -2.24 3.08 8.70
N ALA A 46 -1.05 2.58 9.07
CA ALA A 46 -0.83 1.82 10.31
C ALA A 46 -1.11 2.64 11.59
N ARG A 47 -1.03 3.98 11.51
CA ARG A 47 -1.42 4.89 12.59
C ARG A 47 -2.94 5.08 12.69
N ILE A 48 -3.68 4.83 11.62
CA ILE A 48 -5.14 4.97 11.54
C ILE A 48 -5.83 3.65 11.89
N ARG A 49 -5.30 2.53 11.42
CA ARG A 49 -5.82 1.18 11.67
C ARG A 49 -4.67 0.22 12.00
N PRO A 50 -4.91 -0.82 12.82
CA PRO A 50 -3.94 -1.88 13.04
C PRO A 50 -3.69 -2.65 11.73
N THR A 51 -2.48 -2.51 11.17
CA THR A 51 -2.08 -3.21 9.94
C THR A 51 -0.71 -3.87 10.12
N HIS A 52 -0.52 -5.02 9.48
CA HIS A 52 0.79 -5.62 9.31
C HIS A 52 1.47 -5.00 8.10
N LEU A 53 2.74 -4.61 8.25
CA LEU A 53 3.53 -4.03 7.17
C LEU A 53 4.62 -5.01 6.75
N VAL A 54 4.65 -5.34 5.47
CA VAL A 54 5.71 -6.13 4.84
C VAL A 54 6.30 -5.29 3.72
N ALA A 55 7.58 -5.00 3.83
CA ALA A 55 8.34 -4.36 2.77
C ALA A 55 9.10 -5.43 1.98
N TYR A 56 9.10 -5.31 0.66
CA TYR A 56 9.85 -6.19 -0.22
C TYR A 56 10.86 -5.39 -1.04
N ASP A 57 12.02 -6.01 -1.27
CA ASP A 57 13.05 -5.50 -2.15
C ASP A 57 13.39 -6.56 -3.18
N THR A 58 13.27 -6.19 -4.45
CA THR A 58 13.58 -7.09 -5.57
C THR A 58 15.07 -7.15 -5.86
N GLY A 59 15.89 -6.37 -5.15
CA GLY A 59 17.33 -6.30 -5.37
C GLY A 59 17.68 -5.78 -6.78
N THR A 60 18.95 -5.90 -7.14
CA THR A 60 19.41 -5.62 -8.50
C THR A 60 19.92 -6.88 -9.18
N GLY A 61 19.28 -7.30 -10.29
CA GLY A 61 19.69 -8.47 -11.07
C GLY A 61 19.09 -9.78 -10.54
N ASP A 62 19.93 -10.79 -10.34
CA ASP A 62 19.53 -12.16 -9.92
C ASP A 62 19.52 -12.35 -8.39
N GLU A 63 19.45 -11.25 -7.64
CA GLU A 63 19.39 -11.31 -6.18
C GLU A 63 18.05 -11.91 -5.70
N PRO A 64 18.05 -12.71 -4.63
CA PRO A 64 16.82 -13.26 -4.10
C PRO A 64 15.93 -12.15 -3.54
N LEU A 65 14.61 -12.34 -3.68
CA LEU A 65 13.61 -11.44 -3.10
C LEU A 65 13.81 -11.31 -1.58
N LEU A 66 14.08 -10.10 -1.12
CA LEU A 66 14.23 -9.81 0.31
C LEU A 66 12.91 -9.31 0.88
N LEU A 67 12.49 -9.90 1.99
CA LEU A 67 11.30 -9.48 2.73
C LEU A 67 11.66 -8.98 4.11
N HIS A 68 10.98 -7.92 4.52
CA HIS A 68 11.11 -7.33 5.84
C HIS A 68 9.72 -7.10 6.42
N THR A 69 9.49 -7.58 7.63
CA THR A 69 8.25 -7.31 8.38
C THR A 69 8.52 -6.24 9.41
N TRP A 70 7.59 -5.28 9.54
CA TRP A 70 7.65 -4.32 10.64
C TRP A 70 7.17 -4.98 11.92
N ASP A 71 8.04 -5.03 12.94
CA ASP A 71 7.66 -5.47 14.27
C ASP A 71 7.27 -4.25 15.12
N THR A 72 6.00 -4.18 15.49
CA THR A 72 5.45 -3.11 16.33
C THR A 72 5.97 -3.16 17.77
N ALA A 73 6.40 -4.32 18.26
CA ALA A 73 6.92 -4.47 19.62
C ALA A 73 8.34 -3.91 19.74
N THR A 74 9.19 -4.15 18.74
CA THR A 74 10.56 -3.60 18.72
C THR A 74 10.65 -2.24 18.04
N GLY A 75 9.62 -1.83 17.29
CA GLY A 75 9.64 -0.59 16.50
C GLY A 75 10.71 -0.63 15.41
N GLY A 76 10.91 -1.79 14.78
CA GLY A 76 11.98 -2.01 13.82
C GLY A 76 11.61 -3.02 12.74
N TRP A 77 12.30 -2.95 11.61
CA TRP A 77 12.19 -3.94 10.54
C TRP A 77 12.95 -5.21 10.93
N LYS A 78 12.32 -6.36 10.74
CA LYS A 78 12.94 -7.67 10.90
C LYS A 78 12.96 -8.40 9.54
N PRO A 79 14.06 -9.06 9.18
CA PRO A 79 14.08 -9.89 7.98
C PRO A 79 13.03 -10.99 8.11
N ALA A 80 12.34 -11.28 7.01
CA ALA A 80 11.30 -12.28 6.92
C ALA A 80 11.64 -13.25 5.79
N ASP A 81 11.30 -14.53 6.02
CA ASP A 81 11.49 -15.57 5.03
C ASP A 81 10.27 -15.69 4.11
N LEU A 82 10.50 -15.89 2.82
CA LEU A 82 9.45 -16.04 1.81
C LEU A 82 8.59 -17.27 2.08
N ALA A 83 9.19 -18.38 2.54
CA ALA A 83 8.43 -19.59 2.84
C ALA A 83 7.48 -19.38 4.04
N GLN A 84 7.92 -18.67 5.07
CA GLN A 84 7.07 -18.29 6.20
C GLN A 84 5.96 -17.32 5.78
N TYR A 85 6.25 -16.41 4.85
CA TYR A 85 5.25 -15.51 4.28
C TYR A 85 4.18 -16.28 3.49
N GLN A 86 4.58 -17.21 2.62
CA GLN A 86 3.70 -18.10 1.85
C GLN A 86 2.81 -18.97 2.75
N ALA A 87 3.32 -19.42 3.89
CA ALA A 87 2.54 -20.18 4.86
C ALA A 87 1.58 -19.30 5.69
N GLY A 88 1.81 -17.98 5.70
CA GLY A 88 1.12 -17.03 6.56
C GLY A 88 1.48 -17.18 8.04
N THR A 89 2.60 -17.84 8.36
CA THR A 89 3.05 -18.10 9.74
C THR A 89 3.86 -16.96 10.34
N LEU A 90 4.26 -15.98 9.52
CA LEU A 90 4.88 -14.74 9.98
C LEU A 90 3.98 -13.93 10.91
N PHE A 91 2.67 -14.10 10.76
CA PHE A 91 1.67 -13.36 11.51
C PHE A 91 1.11 -14.26 12.61
N GLY A 92 1.00 -13.75 13.84
CA GLY A 92 0.40 -14.50 14.95
C GLY A 92 -1.05 -14.93 14.65
N SER A 93 -1.76 -14.14 13.86
CA SER A 93 -3.06 -14.46 13.26
C SER A 93 -3.04 -14.11 11.78
N LYS A 94 -3.53 -14.99 10.91
CA LYS A 94 -3.56 -14.73 9.47
C LYS A 94 -4.44 -13.51 9.13
N PRO A 95 -3.87 -12.47 8.50
CA PRO A 95 -4.64 -11.35 7.96
C PRO A 95 -5.75 -11.85 7.02
N LYS A 96 -6.92 -11.20 7.07
CA LYS A 96 -8.03 -11.53 6.18
C LYS A 96 -7.91 -10.82 4.83
N ARG A 97 -7.27 -9.64 4.85
CA ARG A 97 -7.17 -8.73 3.72
C ARG A 97 -5.72 -8.36 3.47
N ALA A 98 -5.30 -8.40 2.21
CA ALA A 98 -3.96 -7.97 1.81
C ALA A 98 -4.03 -6.94 0.69
N PHE A 99 -3.24 -5.88 0.84
CA PHE A 99 -2.97 -4.90 -0.21
C PHE A 99 -1.57 -5.14 -0.75
N LEU A 100 -1.48 -5.50 -2.02
CA LEU A 100 -0.20 -5.66 -2.71
C LEU A 100 0.07 -4.41 -3.54
N ILE A 101 0.98 -3.58 -3.06
CA ILE A 101 1.37 -2.33 -3.70
C ILE A 101 2.58 -2.60 -4.57
N GLY A 102 2.50 -2.25 -5.84
CA GLY A 102 3.61 -2.38 -6.78
C GLY A 102 3.11 -2.26 -8.20
N SER A 103 3.93 -1.68 -9.09
CA SER A 103 3.61 -1.70 -10.52
C SER A 103 3.68 -3.15 -11.04
N LYS A 104 3.19 -3.38 -12.26
CA LYS A 104 3.23 -4.71 -12.88
C LYS A 104 4.66 -5.27 -13.03
N THR A 105 5.66 -4.38 -13.14
CA THR A 105 7.08 -4.74 -13.23
C THR A 105 7.72 -4.87 -11.86
N ASP A 106 7.30 -4.06 -10.88
CA ASP A 106 7.95 -3.99 -9.57
C ASP A 106 7.39 -5.00 -8.57
N LEU A 107 6.24 -5.62 -8.83
CA LEU A 107 5.67 -6.64 -7.93
C LEU A 107 6.05 -8.04 -8.43
N PRO A 108 6.94 -8.76 -7.73
CA PRO A 108 7.26 -10.15 -8.06
C PRO A 108 6.01 -11.01 -8.10
N ALA A 109 5.89 -11.84 -9.15
CA ALA A 109 4.79 -12.79 -9.28
C ALA A 109 4.73 -13.74 -8.07
N GLU A 110 5.90 -14.13 -7.55
CA GLU A 110 6.04 -14.97 -6.36
C GLU A 110 5.32 -14.40 -5.14
N LEU A 111 5.35 -13.08 -4.92
CA LEU A 111 4.62 -12.45 -3.81
C LEU A 111 3.13 -12.43 -4.04
N ALA A 112 2.73 -12.21 -5.28
CA ALA A 112 1.33 -12.15 -5.65
C ALA A 112 0.66 -13.53 -5.45
N ASP A 113 1.36 -14.60 -5.77
CA ASP A 113 0.92 -15.99 -5.58
C ASP A 113 1.05 -16.42 -4.11
N ALA A 114 2.15 -16.02 -3.45
CA ALA A 114 2.38 -16.27 -2.03
C ALA A 114 1.29 -15.69 -1.13
N SER A 115 0.58 -14.66 -1.58
CA SER A 115 -0.50 -14.01 -0.84
C SER A 115 -1.84 -14.76 -0.97
N GLY A 116 -1.88 -15.89 -1.66
CA GLY A 116 -3.11 -16.67 -1.92
C GLY A 116 -3.80 -17.24 -0.68
N TRP A 117 -3.14 -17.23 0.49
CA TRP A 117 -3.76 -17.61 1.77
C TRP A 117 -4.66 -16.50 2.36
N CYS A 118 -4.56 -15.26 1.88
CA CYS A 118 -5.48 -14.17 2.25
C CYS A 118 -6.82 -14.35 1.52
N LYS A 119 -7.93 -14.06 2.21
CA LYS A 119 -9.27 -14.16 1.62
C LYS A 119 -9.51 -13.09 0.56
N ASP A 120 -9.15 -11.84 0.87
CA ASP A 120 -9.35 -10.71 -0.02
C ASP A 120 -7.98 -10.07 -0.35
N VAL A 121 -7.50 -10.29 -1.57
CA VAL A 121 -6.23 -9.72 -2.05
C VAL A 121 -6.54 -8.62 -3.06
N THR A 122 -6.16 -7.39 -2.73
CA THR A 122 -6.30 -6.23 -3.61
C THR A 122 -4.93 -5.84 -4.15
N ARG A 123 -4.74 -5.93 -5.47
CA ARG A 123 -3.52 -5.45 -6.13
C ARG A 123 -3.67 -3.97 -6.47
N VAL A 124 -2.68 -3.17 -6.11
CA VAL A 124 -2.63 -1.72 -6.37
C VAL A 124 -1.49 -1.47 -7.35
N PRO A 125 -1.78 -1.39 -8.67
CA PRO A 125 -0.76 -1.30 -9.72
C PRO A 125 -0.16 0.12 -9.86
N SER A 126 -0.04 0.86 -8.77
CA SER A 126 0.47 2.23 -8.75
C SER A 126 1.25 2.51 -7.48
N LEU A 127 2.29 3.31 -7.61
CA LEU A 127 3.11 3.81 -6.50
C LEU A 127 2.71 5.23 -6.08
N LYS A 128 1.74 5.84 -6.77
CA LYS A 128 1.25 7.18 -6.45
C LYS A 128 0.35 7.10 -5.22
N VAL A 129 0.59 7.99 -4.26
CA VAL A 129 -0.13 8.02 -2.97
C VAL A 129 -1.64 8.17 -3.17
N MET A 130 -2.07 8.99 -4.14
CA MET A 130 -3.49 9.15 -4.48
C MET A 130 -4.14 7.82 -4.86
N ASP A 131 -3.53 7.05 -5.76
CA ASP A 131 -4.09 5.79 -6.24
C ASP A 131 -4.12 4.75 -5.10
N MET A 132 -3.08 4.72 -4.27
CA MET A 132 -3.03 3.85 -3.09
C MET A 132 -4.13 4.17 -2.08
N ALA A 133 -4.31 5.45 -1.76
CA ALA A 133 -5.36 5.90 -0.84
C ALA A 133 -6.76 5.58 -1.39
N ASN A 134 -6.99 5.82 -2.68
CA ASN A 134 -8.26 5.49 -3.32
C ASN A 134 -8.54 3.99 -3.33
N ALA A 135 -7.54 3.15 -3.63
CA ALA A 135 -7.70 1.69 -3.62
C ALA A 135 -8.00 1.14 -2.21
N MET A 136 -7.44 1.78 -1.17
CA MET A 136 -7.65 1.38 0.23
C MET A 136 -8.89 1.99 0.87
N SER A 137 -9.49 3.00 0.25
CA SER A 137 -10.59 3.78 0.84
C SER A 137 -11.82 2.96 1.17
N ASN A 138 -12.34 2.20 0.20
CA ASN A 138 -13.55 1.40 0.37
C ASN A 138 -13.34 0.24 1.34
N PRO A 139 -12.24 -0.54 1.28
CA PRO A 139 -12.11 -1.62 2.24
C PRO A 139 -11.80 -1.12 3.67
N LEU A 140 -11.09 0.00 3.84
CA LEU A 140 -10.72 0.49 5.17
C LEU A 140 -11.72 1.49 5.76
N ASP A 141 -12.75 1.88 5.02
CA ASP A 141 -13.80 2.82 5.40
C ASP A 141 -13.21 4.10 6.02
N PHE A 142 -12.39 4.82 5.25
CA PHE A 142 -11.80 6.07 5.71
C PHE A 142 -12.87 7.14 5.97
N SER A 143 -12.82 7.71 7.17
CA SER A 143 -13.61 8.88 7.54
C SER A 143 -13.08 10.15 6.88
N GLU A 144 -13.91 11.18 6.82
CA GLU A 144 -13.54 12.49 6.25
C GLU A 144 -12.34 13.14 6.98
N SER A 145 -12.22 12.96 8.30
CA SER A 145 -11.09 13.48 9.07
C SER A 145 -9.79 12.74 8.74
N GLU A 146 -9.85 11.43 8.51
CA GLU A 146 -8.71 10.61 8.08
C GLU A 146 -8.25 11.01 6.68
N TRP A 147 -9.19 11.22 5.76
CA TRP A 147 -8.91 11.77 4.43
C TRP A 147 -8.20 13.12 4.50
N ASN A 148 -8.73 14.07 5.27
CA ASN A 148 -8.12 15.38 5.45
C ASN A 148 -6.70 15.28 6.03
N ARG A 149 -6.47 14.35 6.97
CA ARG A 149 -5.16 14.11 7.57
C ARG A 149 -4.16 13.56 6.54
N LEU A 150 -4.56 12.57 5.75
CA LEU A 150 -3.72 11.99 4.69
C LEU A 150 -3.41 13.02 3.61
N ALA A 151 -4.43 13.75 3.16
CA ALA A 151 -4.29 14.78 2.13
C ALA A 151 -3.33 15.90 2.56
N LYS A 152 -3.49 16.43 3.78
CA LYS A 152 -2.59 17.45 4.32
C LYS A 152 -1.15 16.96 4.41
N ARG A 153 -0.93 15.70 4.80
CA ARG A 153 0.41 15.16 5.00
C ARG A 153 1.15 14.85 3.71
N HIS A 154 0.42 14.43 2.67
CA HIS A 154 0.99 14.11 1.37
C HIS A 154 0.78 15.21 0.33
N ASN A 155 0.32 16.40 0.74
CA ASN A 155 0.03 17.54 -0.12
C ASN A 155 -0.89 17.19 -1.31
N LEU A 156 -2.01 16.53 -1.01
CA LEU A 156 -3.01 16.12 -1.98
C LEU A 156 -4.24 17.03 -1.91
N ASP A 157 -4.86 17.26 -3.06
CA ASP A 157 -6.14 17.95 -3.15
C ASP A 157 -7.29 16.94 -3.03
N LEU A 158 -8.23 17.20 -2.12
CA LEU A 158 -9.43 16.38 -1.96
C LEU A 158 -10.55 16.92 -2.84
N THR A 159 -11.03 16.07 -3.74
CA THR A 159 -12.25 16.33 -4.51
C THR A 159 -13.31 15.33 -4.10
N ASP A 160 -14.48 15.82 -3.71
CA ASP A 160 -15.62 14.98 -3.38
C ASP A 160 -16.50 14.76 -4.61
N ASP A 161 -16.35 13.61 -5.25
CA ASP A 161 -17.12 13.24 -6.43
C ASP A 161 -18.64 13.20 -6.16
N ASN A 162 -19.04 13.02 -4.90
CA ASN A 162 -20.43 13.02 -4.49
C ASN A 162 -20.95 14.40 -4.03
N ALA A 163 -20.13 15.45 -4.06
CA ALA A 163 -20.54 16.78 -3.59
C ALA A 163 -21.77 17.29 -4.34
N GLU A 164 -21.81 17.09 -5.66
CA GLU A 164 -22.94 17.51 -6.50
C GLU A 164 -24.22 16.72 -6.16
N ARG A 165 -24.10 15.40 -5.97
CA ARG A 165 -25.21 14.54 -5.55
C ARG A 165 -25.74 14.91 -4.17
N ARG A 166 -24.87 15.27 -3.21
CA ARG A 166 -25.30 15.75 -1.88
C ARG A 166 -25.99 17.10 -1.96
N ARG A 167 -25.48 18.01 -2.80
CA ARG A 167 -26.03 19.36 -2.98
C ARG A 167 -27.43 19.34 -3.55
N TYR A 168 -27.70 18.49 -4.54
CA TYR A 168 -28.99 18.47 -5.25
C TYR A 168 -29.89 17.27 -4.89
N GLY A 169 -29.38 16.33 -4.09
CA GLY A 169 -30.12 15.15 -3.67
C GLY A 169 -30.50 14.22 -4.83
N ARG A 170 -31.57 13.44 -4.63
CA ARG A 170 -32.02 12.40 -5.57
C ARG A 170 -32.39 12.94 -6.95
N TYR A 171 -32.80 14.21 -7.05
CA TYR A 171 -33.37 14.78 -8.25
C TYR A 171 -32.34 15.44 -9.17
N GLY A 172 -31.07 15.52 -8.74
CA GLY A 172 -30.03 16.17 -9.51
C GLY A 172 -30.23 17.69 -9.63
N LYS A 173 -29.30 18.35 -10.32
CA LYS A 173 -29.32 19.81 -10.48
C LYS A 173 -30.60 20.25 -11.21
N PRO A 174 -31.28 21.32 -10.76
CA PRO A 174 -32.43 21.86 -11.47
C PRO A 174 -32.08 22.16 -12.94
N GLY A 175 -32.84 21.62 -13.88
CA GLY A 175 -32.64 21.82 -15.32
C GLY A 175 -31.78 20.77 -16.03
N THR A 176 -31.11 19.85 -15.31
CA THR A 176 -30.49 18.67 -15.93
C THR A 176 -31.48 17.50 -15.99
N ARG A 177 -31.61 16.87 -17.16
CA ARG A 177 -32.36 15.62 -17.27
C ARG A 177 -31.56 14.51 -16.59
N PRO A 178 -32.20 13.61 -15.80
CA PRO A 178 -31.49 12.50 -15.19
C PRO A 178 -30.84 11.62 -16.27
N THR A 179 -29.51 11.55 -16.30
CA THR A 179 -28.75 10.67 -17.19
C THR A 179 -28.67 9.29 -16.53
N GLY A 180 -29.77 8.53 -16.59
CA GLY A 180 -29.79 7.18 -16.05
C GLY A 180 -31.15 6.53 -16.27
N PRO A 181 -31.21 5.18 -16.26
CA PRO A 181 -32.48 4.47 -16.33
C PRO A 181 -33.37 4.97 -15.20
N HIS A 182 -34.49 5.61 -15.57
CA HIS A 182 -35.47 6.06 -14.59
C HIS A 182 -35.87 4.85 -13.74
N PRO A 183 -35.83 4.95 -12.40
CA PRO A 183 -36.36 3.89 -11.57
C PRO A 183 -37.84 3.76 -11.91
N VAL A 184 -38.18 2.75 -12.72
CA VAL A 184 -39.55 2.31 -12.91
C VAL A 184 -40.04 1.95 -11.52
N ASN A 185 -41.07 2.65 -11.06
CA ASN A 185 -41.73 2.36 -9.81
C ASN A 185 -41.96 0.84 -9.73
N PRO A 186 -41.45 0.12 -8.70
CA PRO A 186 -41.55 -1.34 -8.64
C PRO A 186 -43.01 -1.83 -8.69
N LEU A 187 -43.96 -0.98 -8.28
CA LEU A 187 -45.39 -1.25 -8.44
C LEU A 187 -45.81 -1.28 -9.92
N ILE A 188 -45.28 -0.39 -10.77
CA ILE A 188 -45.61 -0.33 -12.21
C ILE A 188 -44.89 -1.44 -12.99
N ALA A 189 -43.68 -1.83 -12.58
CA ALA A 189 -42.95 -2.93 -13.21
C ALA A 189 -43.73 -4.26 -13.09
N ARG A 190 -44.43 -4.47 -11.97
CA ARG A 190 -45.27 -5.66 -11.74
C ARG A 190 -46.50 -5.73 -12.66
N PHE A 191 -47.00 -4.60 -13.17
CA PHE A 191 -48.12 -4.55 -14.12
C PHE A 191 -47.69 -4.53 -15.59
N ARG A 192 -46.39 -4.44 -15.89
CA ARG A 192 -45.84 -4.54 -17.27
C ARG A 192 -45.41 -5.95 -17.66
N GLY A 193 -45.38 -6.90 -16.73
CA GLY A 193 -45.15 -8.31 -17.04
C GLY A 193 -46.44 -9.00 -17.47
N ASN A 194 -46.85 -8.83 -18.73
CA ASN A 194 -47.63 -9.82 -19.52
C ASN A 194 -47.99 -9.29 -20.92
N LYS A 195 -46.99 -8.81 -21.66
CA LYS A 195 -47.12 -8.72 -23.12
C LYS A 195 -45.80 -9.07 -23.78
N THR A 196 -45.33 -10.29 -23.51
CA THR A 196 -44.44 -10.98 -24.42
C THR A 196 -45.27 -11.24 -25.68
N SER A 197 -45.00 -10.49 -26.73
CA SER A 197 -45.44 -10.84 -28.07
C SER A 197 -44.71 -12.11 -28.47
N ASP A 198 -45.45 -13.22 -28.55
CA ASP A 198 -45.08 -14.44 -29.28
C ASP A 198 -44.97 -14.15 -30.79
N ALA A 199 -44.02 -13.31 -31.18
CA ALA A 199 -43.79 -12.96 -32.58
C ALA A 199 -42.29 -12.84 -32.89
N ASP A 200 -41.47 -13.70 -32.29
CA ASP A 200 -40.10 -13.95 -32.76
C ASP A 200 -39.68 -15.39 -32.42
N GLN A 201 -40.50 -16.36 -32.85
CA GLN A 201 -39.99 -17.69 -33.19
C GLN A 201 -39.62 -17.65 -34.68
N ALA A 202 -38.45 -17.08 -34.97
CA ALA A 202 -37.71 -17.38 -36.19
C ALA A 202 -36.69 -18.48 -35.86
N GLU A 203 -36.72 -19.51 -36.69
CA GLU A 203 -36.04 -20.80 -36.52
C GLU A 203 -34.51 -20.68 -36.40
N PRO A 204 -33.86 -21.68 -35.75
CA PRO A 204 -32.41 -21.73 -35.62
C PRO A 204 -31.77 -22.05 -36.98
N LEU A 205 -31.14 -21.05 -37.60
CA LEU A 205 -30.19 -21.29 -38.67
C LEU A 205 -28.88 -21.82 -38.07
N ALA A 206 -28.48 -22.96 -38.60
CA ALA A 206 -27.29 -23.73 -38.26
C ALA A 206 -25.97 -22.93 -38.40
N PRO A 207 -24.86 -23.44 -37.84
CA PRO A 207 -23.59 -22.74 -37.78
C PRO A 207 -23.01 -22.50 -39.17
N LEU A 208 -22.72 -21.25 -39.50
CA LEU A 208 -21.79 -20.91 -40.56
C LEU A 208 -20.38 -21.06 -39.98
N GLU A 209 -19.70 -22.13 -40.40
CA GLU A 209 -18.24 -22.26 -40.35
C GLU A 209 -17.63 -21.10 -41.14
N GLU A 210 -17.20 -20.04 -40.46
CA GLU A 210 -16.27 -19.07 -41.03
C GLU A 210 -14.85 -19.64 -40.91
N GLU A 211 -14.45 -20.25 -42.02
CA GLU A 211 -13.08 -20.50 -42.44
C GLU A 211 -12.25 -19.21 -42.36
N ILE A 212 -11.58 -18.98 -41.22
CA ILE A 212 -10.55 -17.94 -41.12
C ILE A 212 -9.36 -18.44 -41.95
N GLN A 213 -9.29 -17.92 -43.17
CA GLN A 213 -8.10 -17.96 -44.01
C GLN A 213 -6.90 -17.45 -43.22
N GLU A 214 -5.90 -18.32 -43.08
CA GLU A 214 -4.54 -17.93 -42.72
C GLU A 214 -4.01 -16.98 -43.79
N GLU A 215 -4.01 -15.69 -43.49
CA GLU A 215 -3.30 -14.69 -44.29
C GLU A 215 -1.81 -14.71 -43.89
N PRO A 216 -0.90 -15.05 -44.81
CA PRO A 216 0.52 -15.13 -44.51
C PRO A 216 1.18 -13.74 -44.56
N ALA A 217 1.89 -13.43 -43.49
CA ALA A 217 3.11 -12.62 -43.43
C ALA A 217 3.05 -11.17 -43.95
N GLU A 218 3.07 -10.22 -43.02
CA GLU A 218 3.93 -9.04 -43.16
C GLU A 218 4.83 -8.90 -41.93
N THR A 219 6.10 -9.16 -42.17
CA THR A 219 7.23 -8.86 -41.30
C THR A 219 7.30 -7.34 -41.10
N PRO A 220 7.17 -6.80 -39.88
CA PRO A 220 7.46 -5.40 -39.65
C PRO A 220 8.94 -5.15 -39.94
N GLN A 221 9.20 -4.40 -41.01
CA GLN A 221 10.52 -3.92 -41.36
C GLN A 221 11.11 -3.17 -40.17
N LEU A 222 12.30 -3.63 -39.76
CA LEU A 222 13.16 -3.02 -38.78
C LEU A 222 13.50 -1.59 -39.26
N ILE A 223 12.80 -0.59 -38.74
CA ILE A 223 13.21 0.81 -38.92
C ILE A 223 14.53 0.95 -38.16
N ALA A 224 15.61 1.04 -38.93
CA ALA A 224 16.94 1.35 -38.44
C ALA A 224 16.87 2.65 -37.61
N ALA A 225 17.11 2.53 -36.30
CA ALA A 225 17.27 3.68 -35.44
C ALA A 225 18.44 4.53 -35.97
N PRO A 226 18.28 5.86 -36.07
CA PRO A 226 19.36 6.76 -36.46
C PRO A 226 20.50 6.65 -35.44
N GLN A 227 21.71 6.47 -35.94
CA GLN A 227 22.94 6.55 -35.15
C GLN A 227 22.94 7.88 -34.37
N PRO A 228 23.16 7.87 -33.05
CA PRO A 228 23.41 9.10 -32.32
C PRO A 228 24.73 9.70 -32.83
N ALA A 229 24.64 10.95 -33.28
CA ALA A 229 25.80 11.77 -33.61
C ALA A 229 26.75 11.86 -32.40
N PRO A 230 28.08 11.99 -32.62
CA PRO A 230 29.03 12.26 -31.56
C PRO A 230 28.66 13.57 -30.87
N VAL A 231 28.28 13.49 -29.59
CA VAL A 231 28.13 14.67 -28.75
C VAL A 231 29.54 15.17 -28.48
N GLU A 232 29.89 16.31 -29.07
CA GLU A 232 31.06 17.10 -28.68
C GLU A 232 31.00 17.36 -27.16
N GLU A 233 31.98 16.79 -26.45
CA GLU A 233 32.32 17.16 -25.08
C GLU A 233 32.72 18.64 -25.04
N LYS A 234 31.73 19.49 -24.81
CA LYS A 234 31.98 20.88 -24.43
C LYS A 234 32.42 20.88 -22.97
N GLY A 235 33.74 20.92 -22.78
CA GLY A 235 34.40 21.02 -21.49
C GLY A 235 33.74 22.08 -20.61
N VAL A 236 33.17 21.64 -19.50
CA VAL A 236 32.80 22.51 -18.40
C VAL A 236 34.07 22.73 -17.58
N PRO A 237 34.53 23.99 -17.41
CA PRO A 237 35.69 24.26 -16.57
C PRO A 237 35.36 23.89 -15.12
N MET A 238 36.20 23.00 -14.58
CA MET A 238 36.38 22.74 -13.15
C MET A 238 36.62 24.06 -12.43
N ALA A 239 35.60 24.59 -11.77
CA ALA A 239 35.77 25.57 -10.70
C ALA A 239 35.97 24.79 -9.40
N ILE A 240 37.23 24.57 -9.07
CA ILE A 240 37.68 24.09 -7.76
C ILE A 240 37.46 25.27 -6.80
N GLU A 241 36.35 25.27 -6.07
CA GLU A 241 36.26 26.08 -4.85
C GLU A 241 36.88 25.29 -3.70
N GLU A 242 38.10 25.69 -3.34
CA GLU A 242 38.77 25.35 -2.09
C GLU A 242 37.93 25.87 -0.91
N GLY A 243 37.21 24.98 -0.24
CA GLY A 243 36.57 25.22 1.05
C GLY A 243 37.46 24.69 2.20
N PRO A 244 37.59 25.41 3.32
CA PRO A 244 38.72 25.29 4.23
C PRO A 244 38.73 24.04 5.11
N ALA A 245 39.96 23.60 5.37
CA ALA A 245 40.35 22.56 6.31
C ALA A 245 39.65 22.68 7.67
N ILE A 246 38.91 21.63 8.06
CA ILE A 246 38.47 21.44 9.43
C ILE A 246 39.46 20.49 10.10
N LEU A 247 40.05 21.03 11.17
CA LEU A 247 41.07 20.47 12.03
C LEU A 247 40.70 19.08 12.56
N GLU A 248 41.55 18.14 12.18
CA GLU A 248 41.84 16.89 12.88
C GLU A 248 42.21 17.19 14.34
N THR A 249 41.35 16.81 15.27
CA THR A 249 41.65 16.82 16.71
C THR A 249 41.39 15.43 17.28
N ALA A 250 42.46 14.64 17.34
CA ALA A 250 42.68 13.55 18.29
C ALA A 250 44.10 13.77 18.86
N PRO A 251 44.53 13.18 20.00
CA PRO A 251 43.92 12.08 20.77
C PRO A 251 44.03 12.26 22.31
N ALA A 252 43.76 11.16 23.04
CA ALA A 252 44.27 10.76 24.37
C ALA A 252 43.35 10.90 25.60
N ALA A 253 42.87 9.75 26.07
CA ALA A 253 42.91 9.31 27.48
C ALA A 253 42.50 7.82 27.47
N GLU A 254 43.45 6.89 27.60
CA GLU A 254 44.11 6.43 28.82
C GLU A 254 43.43 5.16 29.35
N VAL A 255 44.26 4.12 29.38
CA VAL A 255 44.00 2.74 29.77
C VAL A 255 44.04 2.67 31.30
N ASP A 256 43.05 2.06 31.94
CA ASP A 256 43.29 1.39 33.23
C ASP A 256 42.38 0.16 33.38
N THR A 257 43.01 -1.00 33.21
CA THR A 257 42.58 -2.34 33.71
C THR A 257 43.14 -2.54 35.12
N PRO A 258 42.84 -3.61 35.88
CA PRO A 258 41.63 -4.45 36.02
C PRO A 258 41.24 -4.61 37.53
N ALA A 259 40.13 -5.29 37.84
CA ALA A 259 40.00 -5.98 39.12
C ALA A 259 39.05 -7.17 39.02
N GLU A 260 39.64 -8.36 38.99
CA GLU A 260 39.03 -9.59 39.51
C GLU A 260 38.58 -9.38 40.96
N PHE A 261 37.37 -9.80 41.32
CA PHE A 261 37.11 -10.33 42.66
C PHE A 261 36.08 -11.46 42.57
N LYS A 262 36.41 -12.52 43.32
CA LYS A 262 35.79 -13.85 43.44
C LYS A 262 34.30 -13.85 43.76
#